data_AF-A0A1A8H7S9-F1
#
_entry.id   AF-A0A1A8H7S9-F1
#
_cell.length_a   1.000
_cell.length_b   1.000
_cell.length_c   1.000
_cell.angle_alpha   90.00
_cell.angle_beta   90.00
_cell.angle_gamma   90.00
#
_symmetry.space_group_name_H-M   'P 1'
#
loop_
_entity.id
_entity.type
_entity.pdbx_description
1 polymer ?
#
loop_
_entity_poly.entity_id
_entity_poly.type
_entity_poly.pdbx_seq_one_letter_code
_entity_poly.pdbx_strand_id
1 'polypeptide(L)'
;GVCSPLQREGRHHQNMLSSQRNVVLDTSESLPEETLDSFILVEAESLDKVFSSVRPTTCVLDPTRFFKQFYDSFRDEVLTMMNCSLQTGVFPATFKRAVVRPLLKKNNLEFNDLNNYRPVSNLPF
;
A
#
# COMPACT_ATOMS: atom_id res chain seq x y z
N GLY A 1 -10.38 -9.34 34.16
CA GLY A 1 -9.39 -10.44 34.25
C GLY A 1 -8.13 -9.87 34.84
N VAL A 2 -7.88 -10.16 36.11
CA VAL A 2 -6.77 -9.60 36.89
C VAL A 2 -5.57 -10.54 36.72
N CYS A 3 -4.47 -10.02 36.19
CA CYS A 3 -3.23 -10.75 35.94
C CYS A 3 -2.45 -10.89 37.25
N SER A 4 -2.06 -12.11 37.62
CA SER A 4 -1.23 -12.40 38.81
C SER A 4 0.18 -12.85 38.37
N PRO A 5 1.28 -12.37 38.99
CA PRO A 5 2.63 -12.84 38.68
C PRO A 5 3.09 -13.96 39.62
N LEU A 6 3.71 -15.00 39.05
CA LEU A 6 4.44 -16.06 39.76
C LEU A 6 5.89 -15.64 40.02
N GLN A 7 6.40 -15.99 41.21
CA GLN A 7 7.69 -15.60 41.78
C GLN A 7 8.68 -16.80 41.81
N ARG A 8 9.93 -16.57 41.32
CA ARG A 8 11.31 -17.11 41.66
C ARG A 8 11.51 -18.61 42.00
N GLU A 9 12.60 -19.31 41.63
CA GLU A 9 14.06 -19.09 41.74
C GLU A 9 14.82 -19.73 40.52
N GLY A 10 15.99 -19.30 40.00
CA GLY A 10 17.35 -19.22 40.58
C GLY A 10 18.13 -20.53 40.29
N ARG A 11 19.17 -20.64 39.44
CA ARG A 11 20.56 -20.16 39.65
C ARG A 11 21.52 -20.48 38.49
N HIS A 12 22.49 -19.56 38.32
CA HIS A 12 23.89 -19.67 37.84
C HIS A 12 24.24 -20.25 36.46
N HIS A 13 24.71 -19.36 35.56
CA HIS A 13 26.03 -19.46 34.93
C HIS A 13 26.63 -18.05 34.79
N GLN A 14 27.91 -17.92 35.09
CA GLN A 14 28.69 -16.67 35.14
C GLN A 14 29.33 -16.32 33.79
N ASN A 15 29.44 -15.00 33.58
CA ASN A 15 30.51 -14.23 32.92
C ASN A 15 30.91 -14.52 31.45
N MET A 16 30.67 -13.53 30.59
CA MET A 16 31.71 -12.92 29.76
C MET A 16 31.38 -11.44 29.52
N LEU A 17 32.26 -10.57 30.01
CA LEU A 17 32.26 -9.14 29.74
C LEU A 17 32.75 -8.91 28.30
N SER A 18 31.93 -8.26 27.48
CA SER A 18 32.43 -7.51 26.32
C SER A 18 31.91 -6.08 26.40
N SER A 19 32.77 -5.22 26.92
CA SER A 19 32.70 -3.78 26.77
C SER A 19 32.69 -3.43 25.28
N GLN A 20 31.70 -2.64 24.83
CA GLN A 20 31.93 -1.49 23.95
C GLN A 20 30.65 -0.66 23.70
N ARG A 21 30.66 0.52 24.34
CA ARG A 21 30.08 1.82 23.94
C ARG A 21 28.62 1.87 23.49
N ASN A 22 27.76 2.27 24.44
CA ASN A 22 26.55 3.04 24.13
C ASN A 22 26.96 4.38 23.51
N VAL A 23 26.77 4.52 22.19
CA VAL A 23 26.60 5.83 21.59
C VAL A 23 25.14 6.19 21.80
N VAL A 24 24.86 6.97 22.83
CA VAL A 24 23.62 7.72 22.92
C VAL A 24 23.68 8.74 21.79
N LEU A 25 23.05 8.43 20.66
CA LEU A 25 22.76 9.43 19.65
C LEU A 25 21.47 10.12 20.09
N ASP A 26 21.65 11.06 21.00
CA ASP A 26 20.70 12.14 21.20
C ASP A 26 20.81 13.05 19.96
N THR A 27 19.85 12.92 19.05
CA THR A 27 19.62 13.91 18.02
C THR A 27 18.11 14.09 17.94
N SER A 28 17.61 14.84 18.91
CA SER A 28 16.37 15.60 18.81
C SER A 28 16.53 16.68 17.73
N GLU A 29 16.42 16.30 16.47
CA GLU A 29 15.98 17.22 15.42
C GLU A 29 14.80 16.55 14.72
N SER A 30 13.61 16.75 15.29
CA SER A 30 12.37 16.45 14.59
C SER A 30 12.27 17.43 13.42
N LEU A 31 12.51 16.93 12.21
CA LEU A 31 12.12 17.63 10.99
C LEU A 31 10.65 18.02 11.12
N PRO A 32 10.23 19.19 10.59
CA PRO A 32 8.82 19.53 10.52
C PRO A 32 8.08 18.36 9.90
N GLU A 33 7.12 17.78 10.63
CA GLU A 33 6.22 16.79 10.07
C GLU A 33 5.35 17.56 9.08
N GLU A 34 5.73 17.52 7.80
CA GLU A 34 4.99 18.10 6.70
C GLU A 34 3.65 17.36 6.61
N THR A 35 2.61 17.93 7.19
CA THR A 35 1.25 17.37 7.17
C THR A 35 0.47 17.90 5.97
N LEU A 36 -0.21 17.01 5.27
CA LEU A 36 -1.18 17.39 4.25
C LEU A 36 -2.46 17.82 4.98
N ASP A 37 -2.54 19.10 5.35
CA ASP A 37 -3.62 19.63 6.19
C ASP A 37 -4.97 19.67 5.47
N SER A 38 -4.98 19.84 4.15
CA SER A 38 -6.20 19.87 3.35
C SER A 38 -5.94 19.57 1.88
N PHE A 39 -6.99 19.08 1.22
CA PHE A 39 -7.03 18.91 -0.23
C PHE A 39 -8.07 19.83 -0.84
N ILE A 40 -7.76 20.35 -2.02
CA ILE A 40 -8.77 21.01 -2.87
C ILE A 40 -9.68 19.91 -3.41
N LEU A 41 -10.99 20.17 -3.39
CA LEU A 41 -11.96 19.24 -3.96
C LEU A 41 -11.68 19.04 -5.45
N VAL A 42 -11.75 17.79 -5.88
CA VAL A 42 -11.67 17.40 -7.27
C VAL A 42 -12.86 18.00 -8.01
N GLU A 43 -12.56 18.71 -9.09
CA GLU A 43 -13.54 19.21 -10.03
C GLU A 43 -13.94 18.12 -11.02
N ALA A 44 -15.19 18.20 -11.47
CA ALA A 44 -15.78 17.21 -12.34
C ALA A 44 -15.06 17.13 -13.71
N GLU A 45 -14.63 18.27 -14.26
CA GLU A 45 -13.83 18.32 -15.50
C GLU A 45 -12.45 17.65 -15.32
N SER A 46 -11.82 17.84 -14.16
CA SER A 46 -10.55 17.19 -13.85
C SER A 46 -10.71 15.67 -13.77
N LEU A 47 -11.81 15.19 -13.19
CA LEU A 47 -12.16 13.77 -13.17
C LEU A 47 -12.35 13.22 -14.59
N ASP A 48 -13.08 13.95 -15.45
CA ASP A 48 -13.33 13.55 -16.84
C ASP A 48 -12.03 13.47 -17.65
N LYS A 49 -11.10 14.41 -17.44
CA LYS A 49 -9.77 14.39 -18.06
C LYS A 49 -8.98 13.15 -17.64
N VAL A 50 -8.98 12.82 -16.35
CA VAL A 50 -8.32 11.61 -15.86
C VAL A 50 -8.96 10.38 -16.50
N PHE A 51 -10.27 10.21 -16.37
CA PHE A 51 -10.97 9.03 -16.90
C PHE A 51 -10.81 8.86 -18.42
N SER A 52 -10.87 9.95 -19.19
CA SER A 52 -10.64 9.88 -20.64
C SER A 52 -9.22 9.43 -20.97
N SER A 53 -8.20 9.89 -20.23
CA SER A 53 -6.79 9.54 -20.45
C SER A 53 -6.43 8.08 -20.12
N VAL A 54 -7.15 7.43 -19.19
CA VAL A 54 -6.86 6.07 -18.75
C VAL A 54 -6.98 5.08 -19.91
N ARG A 55 -5.92 4.33 -20.21
CA ARG A 55 -5.99 3.28 -21.24
C ARG A 55 -6.49 1.98 -20.60
N PRO A 56 -7.52 1.33 -21.16
CA PRO A 56 -7.88 0.01 -20.68
C PRO A 56 -6.70 -0.94 -20.84
N THR A 57 -6.35 -1.67 -19.79
CA THR A 57 -5.22 -2.60 -19.88
C THR A 57 -5.60 -3.85 -20.70
N THR A 58 -4.60 -4.67 -21.01
CA THR A 58 -4.79 -6.03 -21.55
C THR A 58 -5.01 -7.07 -20.45
N CYS A 59 -5.06 -6.65 -19.18
CA CYS A 59 -5.29 -7.54 -18.05
C CYS A 59 -6.76 -7.97 -18.02
N VAL A 60 -7.02 -9.28 -18.06
CA VAL A 60 -8.38 -9.84 -17.96
C VAL A 60 -9.06 -9.51 -16.64
N LEU A 61 -8.29 -9.19 -15.59
CA LEU A 61 -8.81 -8.85 -14.27
C LEU A 61 -9.05 -7.35 -14.08
N ASP A 62 -8.73 -6.52 -15.07
CA ASP A 62 -8.93 -5.08 -15.00
C ASP A 62 -10.33 -4.70 -15.49
N PRO A 63 -11.20 -4.18 -14.62
CA PRO A 63 -12.55 -3.81 -14.99
C PRO A 63 -12.61 -2.47 -15.74
N THR A 64 -11.49 -1.79 -16.00
CA THR A 64 -11.43 -0.45 -16.62
C THR A 64 -12.27 -0.34 -17.89
N ARG A 65 -12.32 -1.37 -18.74
CA ARG A 65 -13.19 -1.37 -19.95
C ARG A 65 -14.67 -1.21 -19.60
N PHE A 66 -15.13 -1.99 -18.63
CA PHE A 66 -16.49 -1.93 -18.14
C PHE A 66 -16.77 -0.58 -17.46
N PHE A 67 -15.86 -0.12 -16.60
CA PHE A 67 -16.01 1.19 -15.95
C PHE A 67 -16.10 2.32 -16.99
N LYS A 68 -15.26 2.31 -18.03
CA LYS A 68 -15.36 3.33 -19.09
C LYS A 68 -16.68 3.32 -19.84
N GLN A 69 -17.29 2.16 -20.04
CA GLN A 69 -18.56 2.03 -20.75
C GLN A 69 -19.74 2.65 -19.97
N PHE A 70 -19.69 2.58 -18.64
CA PHE A 70 -20.78 3.03 -17.77
C PHE A 70 -20.42 4.27 -16.94
N TYR A 71 -19.30 4.93 -17.27
CA TYR A 71 -18.75 6.03 -16.49
C TYR A 71 -19.78 7.13 -16.20
N ASP A 72 -20.51 7.57 -17.23
CA ASP A 72 -21.52 8.62 -17.08
C ASP A 72 -22.63 8.25 -16.08
N SER A 73 -22.89 6.96 -15.87
CA SER A 73 -23.92 6.47 -14.94
C SER A 73 -23.50 6.48 -13.47
N PHE A 74 -22.20 6.61 -13.17
CA PHE A 74 -21.69 6.63 -11.79
C PHE A 74 -20.68 7.76 -11.54
N ARG A 75 -20.58 8.70 -12.49
CA ARG A 75 -19.59 9.78 -12.50
C ARG A 75 -19.65 10.59 -11.21
N ASP A 76 -20.85 11.00 -10.81
CA ASP A 76 -21.05 11.86 -9.66
C ASP A 76 -20.81 11.11 -8.34
N GLU A 77 -21.15 9.82 -8.29
CA GLU A 77 -20.84 8.93 -7.17
C GLU A 77 -19.33 8.74 -7.00
N VAL A 78 -18.59 8.56 -8.09
CA VAL A 78 -17.12 8.47 -8.08
C VAL A 78 -16.49 9.79 -7.62
N LEU A 79 -16.98 10.91 -8.14
CA LEU A 79 -16.52 12.24 -7.73
C LEU A 79 -16.73 12.47 -6.23
N THR A 80 -17.93 12.13 -5.74
CA THR A 80 -18.29 12.21 -4.31
C THR A 80 -17.37 11.33 -3.48
N MET A 81 -17.15 10.07 -3.89
CA MET A 81 -16.28 9.14 -3.17
C MET A 81 -14.84 9.64 -3.07
N MET A 82 -14.27 10.17 -4.15
CA MET A 82 -12.92 10.75 -4.15
C MET A 82 -12.83 11.94 -3.19
N ASN A 83 -13.77 12.87 -3.30
CA ASN A 83 -13.79 14.07 -2.46
C ASN A 83 -14.00 13.75 -0.99
N CYS A 84 -14.85 12.79 -0.65
CA CYS A 84 -14.98 12.30 0.73
C CYS A 84 -13.68 11.66 1.22
N SER A 85 -13.01 10.86 0.39
CA SER A 85 -11.74 10.20 0.76
C SER A 85 -10.63 11.21 1.00
N LEU A 86 -10.51 12.23 0.14
CA LEU A 86 -9.51 13.29 0.27
C LEU A 86 -9.76 14.17 1.50
N GLN A 87 -11.02 14.53 1.77
CA GLN A 87 -11.37 15.35 2.94
C GLN A 87 -11.18 14.60 4.27
N THR A 88 -11.48 13.30 4.30
CA THR A 88 -11.43 12.52 5.55
C THR A 88 -10.10 11.80 5.75
N GLY A 89 -9.27 11.70 4.71
CA GLY A 89 -8.09 10.84 4.70
C GLY A 89 -8.40 9.34 4.72
N VAL A 90 -9.67 8.94 4.56
CA VAL A 90 -10.11 7.53 4.64
C VAL A 90 -10.38 7.00 3.24
N PHE A 91 -9.67 5.93 2.87
CA PHE A 91 -9.85 5.26 1.58
C PHE A 91 -10.38 3.83 1.77
N PRO A 92 -11.21 3.31 0.85
CA PRO A 92 -11.62 1.93 0.86
C PRO A 92 -10.43 0.97 0.90
N ALA A 93 -10.45 -0.02 1.79
CA ALA A 93 -9.36 -1.00 1.92
C ALA A 93 -9.09 -1.77 0.60
N THR A 94 -10.10 -1.88 -0.26
CA THR A 94 -10.01 -2.48 -1.59
C THR A 94 -9.07 -1.70 -2.52
N PHE A 95 -8.90 -0.40 -2.35
CA PHE A 95 -7.98 0.41 -3.17
C PHE A 95 -6.50 0.06 -2.89
N LYS A 96 -6.20 -0.57 -1.75
CA LYS A 96 -4.85 -1.03 -1.40
C LYS A 96 -4.57 -2.46 -1.88
N ARG A 97 -5.53 -3.12 -2.53
CA ARG A 97 -5.42 -4.53 -2.94
C ARG A 97 -4.92 -4.62 -4.37
N ALA A 98 -3.84 -5.37 -4.58
CA ALA A 98 -3.36 -5.75 -5.90
C ALA A 98 -3.46 -7.27 -6.09
N VAL A 99 -3.85 -7.71 -7.28
CA VAL A 99 -3.69 -9.12 -7.67
C VAL A 99 -2.27 -9.33 -8.17
N VAL A 100 -1.52 -10.19 -7.47
CA VAL A 100 -0.16 -10.58 -7.86
C VAL A 100 -0.25 -11.85 -8.68
N ARG A 101 0.25 -11.80 -9.92
CA ARG A 101 0.37 -12.98 -10.79
C ARG A 101 1.85 -13.30 -11.00
N PRO A 102 2.30 -14.53 -10.72
CA PRO A 102 3.63 -14.96 -11.11
C PRO A 102 3.76 -14.95 -12.63
N LEU A 103 4.75 -14.24 -13.16
CA LEU A 103 5.10 -14.26 -14.57
C LEU A 103 6.52 -14.78 -14.73
N LEU A 104 6.74 -15.61 -15.76
CA LEU A 104 8.06 -16.15 -16.05
C LEU A 104 9.01 -15.00 -16.41
N LYS A 105 10.23 -15.02 -15.86
CA LYS A 105 11.25 -13.98 -16.09
C LYS A 105 11.61 -13.88 -17.58
N LYS A 106 11.69 -15.02 -18.27
CA LYS A 106 11.94 -15.17 -19.70
C LYS A 106 11.16 -16.38 -20.23
N ASN A 107 10.69 -16.34 -21.47
CA ASN A 107 9.80 -17.36 -22.05
C ASN A 107 10.44 -18.75 -22.20
N ASN A 108 11.77 -18.84 -22.14
CA ASN A 108 12.53 -20.07 -22.37
C ASN A 108 13.03 -20.74 -21.07
N LEU A 109 12.47 -20.37 -19.92
CA LEU A 109 12.82 -20.96 -18.63
C LEU A 109 11.87 -22.09 -18.24
N GLU A 110 12.37 -23.01 -17.41
CA GLU A 110 11.60 -24.13 -16.89
C GLU A 110 10.46 -23.65 -15.97
N PHE A 111 9.24 -24.14 -16.23
CA PHE A 111 8.03 -23.76 -15.47
C PHE A 111 7.98 -24.36 -14.06
N ASN A 112 8.72 -25.42 -13.79
CA ASN A 112 8.73 -26.08 -12.47
C ASN A 112 9.67 -25.42 -11.46
N ASP A 113 10.59 -24.56 -11.91
CA ASP A 113 11.49 -23.84 -11.02
C ASP A 113 10.88 -22.49 -10.64
N LEU A 114 10.44 -22.38 -9.39
CA LEU A 114 9.81 -21.18 -8.85
C LEU A 114 10.75 -19.96 -8.89
N ASN A 115 12.07 -20.15 -8.91
CA ASN A 115 13.03 -19.04 -9.04
C ASN A 115 12.96 -18.35 -10.40
N ASN A 116 12.34 -19.00 -11.41
CA ASN A 116 12.17 -18.43 -12.74
C ASN A 116 10.98 -17.47 -12.83
N TYR A 117 10.15 -17.35 -11.80
CA TYR A 117 9.03 -16.43 -11.78
C TYR A 117 9.41 -15.10 -11.12
N ARG A 118 8.71 -14.04 -11.51
CA ARG A 118 8.68 -12.76 -10.78
C ARG A 118 7.24 -12.45 -10.37
N PRO A 119 7.01 -11.92 -9.17
CA PRO A 119 5.71 -11.37 -8.81
C PRO A 119 5.46 -10.11 -9.65
N VAL A 120 4.32 -10.03 -10.32
CA VAL A 120 3.89 -8.82 -11.03
C VAL A 120 2.52 -8.41 -10.53
N SER A 121 2.43 -7.16 -10.05
CA SER A 121 1.15 -6.51 -9.77
C SER A 121 0.60 -5.94 -11.08
N ASN A 122 -0.57 -6.41 -11.52
CA ASN A 122 -1.23 -5.88 -12.71
C ASN A 122 -1.98 -4.56 -12.43
N LEU A 123 -1.47 -3.71 -11.55
CA LEU A 123 -2.06 -2.39 -11.34
C LEU A 123 -1.80 -1.55 -12.60
N PRO A 124 -2.83 -0.94 -13.21
CA PRO A 124 -2.60 0.13 -14.17
C PRO A 124 -1.86 1.27 -13.45
N PHE A 125 -0.78 1.76 -14.04
CA PHE A 125 -0.14 3.02 -13.66
C PHE A 125 -0.86 4.17 -14.35
#